data_AF-A0A517TFL0-F1
#
_entry.id   AF-A0A517TFL0-F1
#
_cell.length_a   1.000
_cell.length_b   1.000
_cell.length_c   1.000
_cell.angle_alpha   90.00
_cell.angle_beta   90.00
_cell.angle_gamma   90.00
#
_symmetry.space_group_name_H-M   'P 1'
#
loop_
_entity.id
_entity.type
_entity.pdbx_description
1 polymer ?
#
loop_
_entity_poly.entity_id
_entity_poly.type
_entity_poly.pdbx_seq_one_letter_code
_entity_poly.pdbx_strand_id
1 'polypeptide(L)'
;MIAVAALAVGLGSVGVSHGQSTPSLQGRLDALAQQVHLRHQHYEPALTAHRQHIRAVLEEWNRTTGGEASADNRALMANWIDRAMRSIMPGGSGELPAAPRFLKQPEPVVAKRAPAERSLTKQTTPAADVEPAPPAIVPPNTGARANGPAQVVRTSATERRSVAKPIAPAAEAAGPARSPARSKWSRRPSAAPLEWRDPFADDPAASPNPLRSGQRRTSRRPSFDRSAGATINRAQLAAEVRGYNAALRELQLAVIEMEESDVFGLADAAERLERLEEQRQFLDLYRQGLPASERGWLPESPSSELVRELVRRKAERLTKQTPPREKSRRRALENLTARLARLAGQSER
;
A
#
# COMPACT_ATOMS: atom_id res chain seq x y z
N MET A 1 50.29 45.31 4.98
CA MET A 1 50.26 43.86 4.71
C MET A 1 48.97 43.31 5.32
N ILE A 2 47.95 43.04 4.51
CA ILE A 2 46.70 42.40 4.94
C ILE A 2 46.52 41.17 4.07
N ALA A 3 46.62 39.99 4.68
CA ALA A 3 46.41 38.70 4.03
C ALA A 3 44.91 38.39 4.01
N VAL A 4 44.34 38.30 2.82
CA VAL A 4 42.96 37.87 2.58
C VAL A 4 42.99 36.37 2.33
N ALA A 5 42.48 35.59 3.29
CA ALA A 5 42.30 34.16 3.16
C ALA A 5 40.96 33.87 2.47
N ALA A 6 41.02 33.34 1.25
CA ALA A 6 39.85 32.86 0.51
C ALA A 6 39.42 31.49 1.05
N LEU A 7 38.25 31.43 1.66
CA LEU A 7 37.64 30.21 2.19
C LEU A 7 36.74 29.62 1.11
N ALA A 8 37.21 28.54 0.47
CA ALA A 8 36.46 27.78 -0.52
C ALA A 8 35.38 26.96 0.19
N VAL A 9 34.11 27.32 -0.02
CA VAL A 9 32.94 26.54 0.42
C VAL A 9 32.70 25.44 -0.60
N GLY A 10 33.10 24.21 -0.26
CA GLY A 10 32.73 23.01 -0.98
C GLY A 10 31.27 22.67 -0.74
N LEU A 11 30.43 22.85 -1.77
CA LEU A 11 29.08 22.30 -1.85
C LEU A 11 29.15 20.77 -1.92
N GLY A 12 29.19 20.12 -0.76
CA GLY A 12 28.95 18.68 -0.64
C GLY A 12 27.47 18.39 -0.84
N SER A 13 27.11 17.85 -2.00
CA SER A 13 25.80 17.27 -2.28
C SER A 13 25.57 16.04 -1.38
N VAL A 14 24.90 16.24 -0.25
CA VAL A 14 24.42 15.14 0.59
C VAL A 14 23.21 14.52 -0.12
N GLY A 15 23.44 13.40 -0.80
CA GLY A 15 22.38 12.55 -1.33
C GLY A 15 21.53 12.01 -0.19
N VAL A 16 20.37 12.62 0.03
CA VAL A 16 19.35 12.10 0.96
C VAL A 16 18.70 10.89 0.30
N SER A 17 19.25 9.72 0.55
CA SER A 17 18.59 8.44 0.28
C SER A 17 17.39 8.31 1.21
N HIS A 18 16.28 8.94 0.85
CA HIS A 18 14.98 8.61 1.40
C HIS A 18 14.75 7.13 1.08
N GLY A 19 14.74 6.29 2.11
CA GLY A 19 14.26 4.93 1.98
C GLY A 19 12.80 4.99 1.54
N GLN A 20 12.57 5.01 0.22
CA GLN A 20 11.24 4.98 -0.34
C GLN A 20 10.65 3.62 0.03
N SER A 21 9.86 3.61 1.11
CA SER A 21 8.97 2.50 1.42
C SER A 21 8.18 2.22 0.15
N THR A 22 8.48 1.09 -0.50
CA THR A 22 7.81 0.71 -1.74
C THR A 22 6.31 0.73 -1.46
N PRO A 23 5.53 1.59 -2.14
CA PRO A 23 4.12 1.76 -1.81
C PRO A 23 3.43 0.40 -1.88
N SER A 24 2.66 0.10 -0.84
CA SER A 24 1.95 -1.17 -0.71
C SER A 24 1.09 -1.40 -1.95
N LEU A 25 0.90 -2.67 -2.32
CA LEU A 25 0.12 -3.03 -3.50
C LEU A 25 -1.33 -2.49 -3.41
N GLN A 26 -1.90 -2.48 -2.20
CA GLN A 26 -3.19 -1.87 -1.93
C GLN A 26 -3.18 -0.35 -2.17
N GLY A 27 -2.17 0.37 -1.66
CA GLY A 27 -2.09 1.82 -1.87
C GLY A 27 -1.98 2.21 -3.35
N ARG A 28 -1.29 1.39 -4.15
CA ARG A 28 -1.24 1.58 -5.61
C ARG A 28 -2.60 1.33 -6.29
N LEU A 29 -3.33 0.32 -5.81
CA LEU A 29 -4.66 0.00 -6.31
C LEU A 29 -5.67 1.10 -5.98
N ASP A 30 -5.62 1.64 -4.76
CA ASP A 30 -6.47 2.74 -4.32
C ASP A 30 -6.19 4.01 -5.14
N ALA A 31 -4.91 4.31 -5.41
CA ALA A 31 -4.53 5.42 -6.29
C ALA A 31 -5.04 5.23 -7.72
N LEU A 32 -4.99 4.00 -8.26
CA LEU A 32 -5.58 3.67 -9.56
C LEU A 32 -7.10 3.90 -9.56
N ALA A 33 -7.81 3.48 -8.50
CA ALA A 33 -9.25 3.67 -8.35
C ALA A 33 -9.65 5.15 -8.38
N GLN A 34 -8.95 5.96 -7.60
CA GLN A 34 -9.16 7.41 -7.57
C GLN A 34 -8.91 8.03 -8.94
N GLN A 35 -7.84 7.64 -9.63
CA GLN A 35 -7.51 8.19 -10.94
C GLN A 35 -8.54 7.81 -12.03
N VAL A 36 -9.02 6.57 -12.03
CA VAL A 36 -10.10 6.12 -12.93
C VAL A 36 -11.37 6.94 -12.71
N HIS A 37 -11.74 7.14 -11.44
CA HIS A 37 -12.91 7.93 -11.09
C HIS A 37 -12.77 9.37 -11.58
N LEU A 38 -11.66 10.06 -11.24
CA LEU A 38 -11.43 11.45 -11.63
C LEU A 38 -11.46 11.63 -13.16
N ARG A 39 -10.90 10.69 -13.93
CA ARG A 39 -10.89 10.80 -15.40
C ARG A 39 -12.27 10.55 -16.02
N HIS A 40 -13.02 9.58 -15.49
CA HIS A 40 -14.25 9.11 -16.13
C HIS A 40 -15.54 9.51 -15.39
N GLN A 41 -15.47 10.41 -14.40
CA GLN A 41 -16.64 10.90 -13.65
C GLN A 41 -17.75 11.49 -14.53
N HIS A 42 -17.41 11.95 -15.74
CA HIS A 42 -18.37 12.52 -16.69
C HIS A 42 -18.84 11.53 -17.77
N TYR A 43 -18.29 10.31 -17.80
CA TYR A 43 -18.61 9.29 -18.80
C TYR A 43 -18.77 7.90 -18.14
N GLU A 44 -19.95 7.71 -17.55
CA GLU A 44 -20.35 6.52 -16.78
C GLU A 44 -20.11 5.16 -17.46
N PRO A 45 -20.33 5.00 -18.79
CA PRO A 45 -20.09 3.71 -19.44
C PRO A 45 -18.62 3.29 -19.40
N ALA A 46 -17.68 4.21 -19.63
CA ALA A 46 -16.26 3.88 -19.51
C ALA A 46 -15.87 3.64 -18.06
N LEU A 47 -16.36 4.44 -17.11
CA LEU A 47 -16.08 4.25 -15.69
C LEU A 47 -16.49 2.83 -15.24
N THR A 48 -17.70 2.40 -15.63
CA THR A 48 -18.21 1.06 -15.33
C THR A 48 -17.37 -0.03 -15.98
N ALA A 49 -17.01 0.11 -17.26
CA ALA A 49 -16.17 -0.85 -17.97
C ALA A 49 -14.77 -0.99 -17.33
N HIS A 50 -14.15 0.12 -16.92
CA HIS A 50 -12.85 0.12 -16.25
C HIS A 50 -12.94 -0.56 -14.88
N ARG A 51 -13.97 -0.24 -14.09
CA ARG A 51 -14.21 -0.89 -12.79
C ARG A 51 -14.41 -2.40 -12.94
N GLN A 52 -15.17 -2.84 -13.93
CA GLN A 52 -15.38 -4.26 -14.21
C GLN A 52 -14.07 -4.96 -14.62
N HIS A 53 -13.27 -4.34 -15.48
CA HIS A 53 -11.97 -4.90 -15.89
C HIS A 53 -11.01 -5.04 -14.72
N ILE A 54 -10.91 -4.02 -13.86
CA ILE A 54 -10.05 -4.08 -12.67
C ILE A 54 -10.53 -5.17 -11.69
N ARG A 55 -11.84 -5.28 -11.46
CA ARG A 55 -12.42 -6.35 -10.62
C ARG A 55 -12.09 -7.74 -11.18
N ALA A 56 -12.19 -7.95 -12.48
CA ALA A 56 -11.86 -9.23 -13.11
C ALA A 56 -10.38 -9.62 -12.89
N VAL A 57 -9.45 -8.66 -12.99
CA VAL A 57 -8.02 -8.89 -12.73
C VAL A 57 -7.77 -9.22 -11.25
N LEU A 58 -8.45 -8.52 -10.33
CA LEU A 58 -8.33 -8.79 -8.89
C LEU A 58 -8.92 -10.16 -8.50
N GLU A 59 -10.01 -10.57 -9.13
CA GLU A 59 -10.58 -11.91 -8.94
C GLU A 59 -9.61 -13.00 -9.42
N GLU A 60 -8.99 -12.83 -10.59
CA GLU A 60 -7.98 -13.76 -11.11
C GLU A 60 -6.75 -13.81 -10.19
N TRP A 61 -6.31 -12.66 -9.70
CA TRP A 61 -5.24 -12.56 -8.70
C TRP A 61 -5.55 -13.30 -7.41
N ASN A 62 -6.71 -13.02 -6.81
CA ASN A 62 -7.13 -13.64 -5.55
C ASN A 62 -7.32 -15.16 -5.73
N ARG A 63 -7.78 -15.60 -6.91
CA ARG A 63 -7.91 -17.03 -7.26
C ARG A 63 -6.57 -17.73 -7.41
N THR A 64 -5.57 -17.07 -8.00
CA THR A 64 -4.25 -17.67 -8.28
C THR A 64 -3.31 -17.66 -7.08
N THR A 65 -3.47 -16.70 -6.17
CA THR A 65 -2.55 -16.51 -5.04
C THR A 65 -3.01 -17.17 -3.74
N GLY A 66 -4.31 -17.48 -3.59
CA GLY A 66 -4.81 -18.25 -2.45
C GLY A 66 -4.48 -17.68 -1.06
N GLY A 67 -4.12 -16.40 -0.97
CA GLY A 67 -3.67 -15.72 0.25
C GLY A 67 -2.16 -15.47 0.36
N GLU A 68 -1.31 -16.16 -0.42
CA GLU A 68 0.14 -15.93 -0.45
C GLU A 68 0.65 -15.79 -1.88
N ALA A 69 0.73 -14.54 -2.36
CA ALA A 69 1.28 -14.26 -3.68
C ALA A 69 2.81 -14.50 -3.73
N SER A 70 3.27 -15.25 -4.73
CA SER A 70 4.71 -15.35 -5.04
C SER A 70 5.29 -13.96 -5.32
N ALA A 71 6.59 -13.78 -5.09
CA ALA A 71 7.27 -12.50 -5.35
C ALA A 71 7.11 -12.07 -6.82
N ASP A 72 7.17 -13.03 -7.76
CA ASP A 72 7.00 -12.79 -9.19
C ASP A 72 5.59 -12.32 -9.53
N ASN A 73 4.56 -12.98 -8.98
CA ASN A 73 3.18 -12.54 -9.15
C ASN A 73 3.01 -11.12 -8.58
N ARG A 74 3.61 -10.80 -7.42
CA ARG A 74 3.54 -9.45 -6.83
C ARG A 74 4.16 -8.40 -7.74
N ALA A 75 5.31 -8.71 -8.36
CA ALA A 75 5.95 -7.84 -9.32
C ALA A 75 5.11 -7.64 -10.59
N LEU A 76 4.47 -8.71 -11.09
CA LEU A 76 3.56 -8.64 -12.25
C LEU A 76 2.34 -7.75 -11.97
N MET A 77 1.70 -7.92 -10.81
CA MET A 77 0.57 -7.08 -10.42
C MET A 77 0.98 -5.62 -10.25
N ALA A 78 2.09 -5.35 -9.56
CA ALA A 78 2.59 -3.98 -9.38
C ALA A 78 2.88 -3.30 -10.73
N ASN A 79 3.53 -3.99 -11.66
CA ASN A 79 3.81 -3.47 -13.01
C ASN A 79 2.53 -3.22 -13.81
N TRP A 80 1.56 -4.12 -13.71
CA TRP A 80 0.26 -3.94 -14.35
C TRP A 80 -0.47 -2.69 -13.82
N ILE A 81 -0.51 -2.49 -12.50
CA ILE A 81 -1.10 -1.28 -11.88
C ILE A 81 -0.38 -0.02 -12.37
N ASP A 82 0.96 -0.02 -12.39
CA ASP A 82 1.74 1.14 -12.84
C ASP A 82 1.54 1.46 -14.33
N ARG A 83 1.28 0.44 -15.16
CA ARG A 83 0.93 0.63 -16.59
C ARG A 83 -0.49 1.15 -16.75
N ALA A 84 -1.44 0.62 -16.00
CA ALA A 84 -2.82 1.08 -15.97
C ALA A 84 -2.91 2.55 -15.54
N MET A 85 -2.16 2.93 -14.49
CA MET A 85 -2.11 4.31 -14.03
C MET A 85 -1.58 5.26 -15.11
N ARG A 86 -0.51 4.87 -15.81
CA ARG A 86 0.05 5.64 -16.94
C ARG A 86 -0.91 5.74 -18.13
N SER A 87 -1.68 4.70 -18.44
CA SER A 87 -2.65 4.77 -19.53
C SER A 87 -3.85 5.68 -19.19
N ILE A 88 -4.20 5.77 -17.91
CA ILE A 88 -5.31 6.59 -17.40
C ILE A 88 -4.86 8.05 -17.11
N MET A 89 -3.58 8.37 -17.00
CA MET A 89 -3.14 9.77 -16.90
C MET A 89 -3.43 10.58 -18.18
N PRO A 90 -3.54 11.93 -18.08
CA PRO A 90 -3.66 12.80 -19.24
C PRO A 90 -2.53 12.55 -20.26
N GLY A 91 -2.88 12.36 -21.53
CA GLY A 91 -1.93 12.00 -22.59
C GLY A 91 -1.68 10.49 -22.75
N GLY A 92 -2.20 9.66 -21.85
CA GLY A 92 -2.22 8.20 -22.02
C GLY A 92 -3.34 7.72 -22.94
N SER A 93 -3.26 6.47 -23.38
CA SER A 93 -4.23 5.86 -24.33
C SER A 93 -5.68 5.89 -23.83
N GLY A 94 -5.91 5.96 -22.52
CA GLY A 94 -7.24 5.86 -21.92
C GLY A 94 -7.81 4.44 -21.91
N GLU A 95 -7.03 3.45 -22.34
CA GLU A 95 -7.39 2.03 -22.30
C GLU A 95 -6.56 1.31 -21.25
N LEU A 96 -7.19 0.41 -20.50
CA LEU A 96 -6.48 -0.41 -19.52
C LEU A 96 -5.64 -1.48 -20.22
N PRO A 97 -4.42 -1.77 -19.73
CA PRO A 97 -3.63 -2.88 -20.25
C PRO A 97 -4.36 -4.22 -20.02
N ALA A 98 -4.11 -5.17 -20.93
CA ALA A 98 -4.62 -6.53 -20.80
C ALA A 98 -4.23 -7.16 -19.46
N ALA A 99 -5.08 -8.06 -18.95
CA ALA A 99 -4.86 -8.76 -17.69
C ALA A 99 -3.50 -9.51 -17.73
N PRO A 100 -2.68 -9.39 -16.68
CA PRO A 100 -1.41 -10.10 -16.61
C PRO A 100 -1.66 -11.59 -16.38
N ARG A 101 -0.85 -12.45 -17.01
CA ARG A 101 -0.93 -13.90 -16.80
C ARG A 101 -0.19 -14.27 -15.51
N PHE A 102 -0.93 -14.50 -14.43
CA PHE A 102 -0.34 -14.90 -13.15
C PHE A 102 0.17 -16.35 -13.20
N LEU A 103 1.34 -16.59 -12.60
CA LEU A 103 1.90 -17.92 -12.48
C LEU A 103 1.08 -18.69 -11.42
N LYS A 104 0.46 -19.80 -11.82
CA LYS A 104 -0.19 -20.70 -10.85
C LYS A 104 0.89 -21.29 -9.96
N GLN A 105 0.76 -21.15 -8.65
CA GLN A 105 1.65 -21.87 -7.74
C GLN A 105 1.50 -23.38 -7.99
N PRO A 106 2.59 -24.13 -8.10
CA PRO A 106 2.49 -25.58 -8.14
C PRO A 106 1.79 -26.01 -6.87
N GLU A 107 0.68 -26.75 -7.00
CA GLU A 107 0.01 -27.32 -5.84
C GLU A 107 1.06 -28.05 -5.01
N PRO A 108 1.14 -27.81 -3.68
CA PRO A 108 2.09 -28.51 -2.86
C PRO A 108 1.80 -29.99 -3.06
N VAL A 109 2.76 -30.70 -3.65
CA VAL A 109 2.69 -32.15 -3.79
C VAL A 109 2.65 -32.67 -2.37
N VAL A 110 1.45 -32.94 -1.86
CA VAL A 110 1.25 -33.59 -0.58
C VAL A 110 1.86 -34.96 -0.77
N ALA A 111 3.12 -35.09 -0.36
CA ALA A 111 3.78 -36.38 -0.28
C ALA A 111 2.84 -37.26 0.55
N LYS A 112 2.18 -38.23 -0.11
CA LYS A 112 1.43 -39.29 0.56
C LYS A 112 2.42 -39.93 1.51
N ARG A 113 2.33 -39.54 2.79
CA ARG A 113 3.08 -40.15 3.87
C ARG A 113 2.58 -41.59 3.90
N ALA A 114 3.39 -42.51 3.39
CA ALA A 114 3.13 -43.93 3.50
C ALA A 114 2.85 -44.26 4.97
N PRO A 115 1.83 -45.07 5.30
CA PRO A 115 1.57 -45.46 6.67
C PRO A 115 2.79 -46.22 7.17
N ALA A 116 3.37 -45.74 8.27
CA ALA A 116 4.46 -46.40 8.95
C ALA A 116 3.95 -47.76 9.48
N GLU A 117 4.41 -48.84 8.86
CA GLU A 117 4.33 -50.17 9.45
C GLU A 117 5.14 -50.18 10.74
N ARG A 118 4.46 -50.53 11.83
CA ARG A 118 5.06 -50.88 13.11
C ARG A 118 5.87 -52.17 12.92
N SER A 119 7.19 -52.07 13.04
CA SER A 119 8.01 -53.23 13.38
C SER A 119 8.67 -52.98 14.73
N LEU A 120 8.10 -53.64 15.74
CA LEU A 120 8.72 -53.92 17.03
C LEU A 120 9.73 -55.05 16.83
N THR A 121 11.02 -54.86 17.13
CA THR A 121 11.90 -55.93 17.62
C THR A 121 13.21 -55.40 18.22
N LYS A 122 13.31 -55.57 19.55
CA LYS A 122 14.43 -56.06 20.39
C LYS A 122 15.88 -55.59 20.15
N GLN A 123 16.44 -55.08 21.25
CA GLN A 123 17.85 -55.03 21.68
C GLN A 123 18.73 -56.20 21.20
N THR A 124 19.99 -55.93 20.82
CA THR A 124 21.22 -56.44 21.51
C THR A 124 22.47 -55.68 21.00
N THR A 125 23.33 -55.21 21.91
CA THR A 125 24.76 -54.84 21.72
C THR A 125 25.63 -56.12 21.92
N PRO A 126 26.99 -56.19 21.75
CA PRO A 126 28.01 -55.27 21.20
C PRO A 126 29.14 -55.92 20.32
N ALA A 127 30.09 -55.08 19.85
CA ALA A 127 31.56 -55.30 19.69
C ALA A 127 32.20 -56.09 18.51
N ALA A 128 33.41 -55.59 18.16
CA ALA A 128 34.52 -56.09 17.33
C ALA A 128 34.37 -55.97 15.79
N ASP A 129 35.16 -55.14 15.10
CA ASP A 129 36.59 -55.24 14.72
C ASP A 129 36.79 -56.05 13.42
N VAL A 130 37.83 -55.72 12.63
CA VAL A 130 38.33 -56.35 11.38
C VAL A 130 38.18 -55.52 10.06
N GLU A 131 39.25 -54.77 9.77
CA GLU A 131 39.87 -54.43 8.47
C GLU A 131 40.23 -55.70 7.63
N PRO A 132 40.79 -55.69 6.38
CA PRO A 132 41.01 -54.64 5.37
C PRO A 132 40.66 -55.05 3.88
N ALA A 133 40.57 -54.04 2.99
CA ALA A 133 41.13 -53.85 1.62
C ALA A 133 41.28 -55.01 0.56
N PRO A 134 41.66 -54.77 -0.73
CA PRO A 134 41.37 -53.71 -1.73
C PRO A 134 41.01 -54.33 -3.13
N PRO A 135 41.51 -53.87 -4.31
CA PRO A 135 40.90 -52.92 -5.25
C PRO A 135 40.69 -53.51 -6.68
N ALA A 136 39.99 -52.81 -7.60
CA ALA A 136 40.30 -52.89 -9.05
C ALA A 136 39.45 -51.97 -9.97
N ILE A 137 40.16 -51.14 -10.75
CA ILE A 137 40.11 -51.07 -12.23
C ILE A 137 38.96 -50.26 -12.91
N VAL A 138 39.35 -49.06 -13.37
CA VAL A 138 38.92 -48.20 -14.52
C VAL A 138 38.93 -49.02 -15.85
N PRO A 139 38.39 -48.66 -17.06
CA PRO A 139 38.01 -47.34 -17.59
C PRO A 139 36.85 -47.35 -18.68
N PRO A 140 36.84 -46.55 -19.80
CA PRO A 140 35.73 -45.63 -20.14
C PRO A 140 35.13 -45.82 -21.56
N ASN A 141 34.14 -45.01 -21.98
CA ASN A 141 33.96 -44.45 -23.35
C ASN A 141 32.56 -43.78 -23.46
N THR A 142 32.41 -42.51 -23.90
CA THR A 142 32.35 -42.00 -25.30
C THR A 142 31.11 -42.53 -26.04
N GLY A 143 30.20 -41.81 -26.70
CA GLY A 143 30.02 -40.40 -27.09
C GLY A 143 28.80 -40.33 -28.05
N ALA A 144 28.57 -39.15 -28.66
CA ALA A 144 27.67 -38.84 -29.79
C ALA A 144 26.13 -38.85 -29.54
N ARG A 145 25.39 -37.72 -29.56
CA ARG A 145 24.93 -36.87 -30.69
C ARG A 145 24.25 -37.62 -31.85
N ALA A 146 22.94 -37.39 -32.06
CA ALA A 146 22.38 -36.67 -33.22
C ALA A 146 20.89 -37.03 -33.51
N ASN A 147 20.07 -35.98 -33.62
CA ASN A 147 19.01 -35.69 -34.61
C ASN A 147 18.08 -36.79 -35.17
N GLY A 148 16.78 -36.48 -35.17
CA GLY A 148 15.93 -36.61 -36.36
C GLY A 148 14.54 -37.24 -36.17
N PRO A 149 13.52 -36.86 -36.98
CA PRO A 149 12.15 -36.69 -36.49
C PRO A 149 11.06 -37.57 -37.16
N ALA A 150 9.86 -37.49 -36.56
CA ALA A 150 8.51 -37.65 -37.14
C ALA A 150 8.09 -38.99 -37.78
N GLN A 151 6.99 -39.59 -37.28
CA GLN A 151 5.83 -39.93 -38.12
C GLN A 151 4.59 -40.37 -37.33
N VAL A 152 3.45 -40.21 -38.01
CA VAL A 152 2.05 -40.33 -37.63
C VAL A 152 1.57 -41.78 -37.82
N VAL A 153 0.76 -42.33 -36.90
CA VAL A 153 -0.21 -43.40 -37.25
C VAL A 153 -1.50 -43.22 -36.46
N ARG A 154 -2.62 -43.17 -37.19
CA ARG A 154 -4.00 -43.32 -36.74
C ARG A 154 -4.36 -44.81 -36.71
N THR A 155 -5.16 -45.24 -35.74
CA THR A 155 -6.20 -46.27 -35.93
C THR A 155 -7.29 -46.12 -34.85
N SER A 156 -8.44 -46.68 -35.16
CA SER A 156 -9.79 -46.23 -34.86
C SER A 156 -10.61 -47.24 -34.04
N ALA A 157 -11.87 -46.86 -33.74
CA ALA A 157 -13.03 -47.70 -33.38
C ALA A 157 -13.22 -47.94 -31.85
N THR A 158 -14.43 -47.94 -31.25
CA THR A 158 -15.82 -47.91 -31.72
C THR A 158 -16.72 -47.47 -30.54
N GLU A 159 -17.64 -46.55 -30.80
CA GLU A 159 -19.08 -46.59 -30.47
C GLU A 159 -19.58 -47.02 -29.06
N ARG A 160 -20.33 -46.13 -28.38
CA ARG A 160 -21.77 -46.30 -28.15
C ARG A 160 -22.41 -45.06 -27.51
N ARG A 161 -23.46 -44.57 -28.18
CA ARG A 161 -24.45 -43.59 -27.72
C ARG A 161 -25.37 -44.23 -26.67
N SER A 162 -25.68 -43.49 -25.62
CA SER A 162 -27.03 -43.47 -25.04
C SER A 162 -27.25 -42.19 -24.23
N VAL A 163 -28.32 -41.49 -24.59
CA VAL A 163 -28.85 -40.29 -23.96
C VAL A 163 -29.88 -40.72 -22.93
N ALA A 164 -29.79 -40.21 -21.69
CA ALA A 164 -30.94 -40.05 -20.81
C ALA A 164 -30.64 -39.01 -19.71
N LYS A 165 -31.41 -37.92 -19.71
CA LYS A 165 -31.77 -37.09 -18.54
C LYS A 165 -33.21 -37.47 -18.16
N PRO A 166 -33.81 -37.00 -17.06
CA PRO A 166 -33.29 -36.67 -15.72
C PRO A 166 -34.15 -37.30 -14.60
N ILE A 167 -33.60 -37.56 -13.41
CA ILE A 167 -34.42 -37.78 -12.20
C ILE A 167 -33.75 -37.08 -11.02
N ALA A 168 -34.45 -36.10 -10.45
CA ALA A 168 -34.25 -35.64 -9.08
C ALA A 168 -35.16 -36.46 -8.16
N PRO A 169 -34.78 -36.69 -6.90
CA PRO A 169 -35.46 -35.96 -5.84
C PRO A 169 -34.55 -35.44 -4.71
N ALA A 170 -35.08 -34.45 -3.99
CA ALA A 170 -34.65 -33.95 -2.69
C ALA A 170 -34.74 -35.06 -1.60
N ALA A 171 -34.24 -34.98 -0.37
CA ALA A 171 -33.69 -33.93 0.48
C ALA A 171 -32.88 -34.61 1.61
N GLU A 172 -32.16 -33.78 2.38
CA GLU A 172 -31.87 -33.95 3.81
C GLU A 172 -30.81 -34.98 4.26
N ALA A 173 -29.64 -34.48 4.68
CA ALA A 173 -29.15 -34.69 6.06
C ALA A 173 -27.91 -33.81 6.28
N ALA A 174 -28.05 -32.88 7.23
CA ALA A 174 -27.01 -32.01 7.72
C ALA A 174 -25.86 -32.80 8.37
N GLY A 175 -24.63 -32.50 7.95
CA GLY A 175 -23.41 -32.83 8.67
C GLY A 175 -22.49 -31.62 8.65
N PRO A 176 -21.88 -31.20 9.77
CA PRO A 176 -21.03 -30.02 9.78
C PRO A 176 -19.77 -30.32 8.98
N ALA A 177 -19.62 -29.64 7.83
CA ALA A 177 -18.38 -29.61 7.10
C ALA A 177 -17.31 -29.02 8.03
N ARG A 178 -16.40 -29.87 8.50
CA ARG A 178 -15.15 -29.48 9.18
C ARG A 178 -14.44 -28.48 8.28
N SER A 179 -14.51 -27.21 8.65
CA SER A 179 -13.66 -26.17 8.07
C SER A 179 -12.20 -26.58 8.32
N PRO A 180 -11.33 -26.62 7.30
CA PRO A 180 -9.91 -26.87 7.54
C PRO A 180 -9.38 -25.78 8.48
N ALA A 181 -8.68 -26.20 9.53
CA ALA A 181 -8.08 -25.31 10.50
C ALA A 181 -7.21 -24.27 9.77
N ARG A 182 -7.68 -23.02 9.71
CA ARG A 182 -6.93 -21.92 9.12
C ARG A 182 -5.63 -21.75 9.90
N SER A 183 -4.50 -21.91 9.21
CA SER A 183 -3.16 -21.70 9.76
C SER A 183 -3.08 -20.33 10.44
N LYS A 184 -2.38 -20.25 11.59
CA LYS A 184 -2.15 -19.03 12.37
C LYS A 184 -1.50 -17.89 11.53
N TRP A 185 -0.96 -18.19 10.36
CA TRP A 185 -0.41 -17.21 9.41
C TRP A 185 -1.42 -16.46 8.55
N SER A 186 -2.63 -17.00 8.34
CA SER A 186 -3.73 -16.32 7.63
C SER A 186 -4.27 -15.06 8.34
N ARG A 187 -3.70 -14.71 9.49
CA ARG A 187 -4.01 -13.51 10.28
C ARG A 187 -3.03 -12.35 10.07
N ARG A 188 -2.06 -12.46 9.15
CA ARG A 188 -1.14 -11.35 8.83
C ARG A 188 -1.81 -10.36 7.85
N PRO A 189 -1.67 -9.04 8.04
CA PRO A 189 -2.31 -8.03 7.18
C PRO A 189 -1.87 -8.09 5.71
N SER A 190 -0.71 -8.66 5.42
CA SER A 190 -0.19 -8.86 4.05
C SER A 190 -0.81 -10.04 3.30
N ALA A 191 -1.64 -10.86 3.96
CA ALA A 191 -2.32 -12.03 3.40
C ALA A 191 -3.84 -11.81 3.24
N ALA A 192 -4.32 -10.58 3.51
CA ALA A 192 -5.71 -10.22 3.24
C ALA A 192 -5.95 -10.22 1.72
N PRO A 193 -7.11 -10.71 1.24
CA PRO A 193 -7.52 -10.53 -0.14
C PRO A 193 -7.43 -9.05 -0.53
N LEU A 194 -6.94 -8.75 -1.73
CA LEU A 194 -7.01 -7.39 -2.24
C LEU A 194 -8.48 -7.08 -2.55
N GLU A 195 -8.99 -6.03 -1.92
CA GLU A 195 -10.35 -5.55 -2.12
C GLU A 195 -10.30 -4.27 -2.94
N TRP A 196 -11.10 -4.22 -4.01
CA TRP A 196 -11.40 -2.96 -4.66
C TRP A 196 -12.36 -2.17 -3.77
N ARG A 197 -11.85 -1.14 -3.10
CA ARG A 197 -12.68 -0.15 -2.41
C ARG A 197 -12.94 1.00 -3.36
N ASP A 198 -14.17 1.15 -3.80
CA ASP A 198 -14.59 2.31 -4.56
C ASP A 198 -14.77 3.47 -3.57
N PRO A 199 -13.92 4.51 -3.59
CA PRO A 199 -13.88 5.53 -2.54
C PRO A 199 -15.17 6.38 -2.43
N PHE A 200 -16.12 6.19 -3.35
CA PHE A 200 -17.40 6.92 -3.40
C PHE A 200 -18.63 6.00 -3.43
N ALA A 201 -18.47 4.68 -3.34
CA ALA A 201 -19.62 3.76 -3.30
C ALA A 201 -20.32 3.74 -1.92
N ASP A 202 -19.62 4.15 -0.87
CA ASP A 202 -20.12 4.18 0.51
C ASP A 202 -20.74 5.54 0.90
N ASP A 203 -21.03 6.42 -0.07
CA ASP A 203 -21.76 7.66 0.21
C ASP A 203 -23.28 7.45 -0.01
N PRO A 204 -24.08 7.20 1.05
CA PRO A 204 -25.53 6.97 0.93
C PRO A 204 -26.31 8.20 0.46
N ALA A 205 -25.64 9.34 0.21
CA ALA A 205 -26.26 10.55 -0.34
C ALA A 205 -26.36 10.56 -1.88
N ALA A 206 -25.76 9.59 -2.58
CA ALA A 206 -25.63 9.63 -4.05
C ALA A 206 -26.57 8.66 -4.80
N SER A 207 -27.89 8.92 -4.79
CA SER A 207 -28.85 8.57 -5.88
C SER A 207 -30.24 9.16 -5.56
N PRO A 208 -31.04 9.73 -6.50
CA PRO A 208 -31.05 9.49 -7.94
C PRO A 208 -31.06 10.74 -8.86
N ASN A 209 -30.24 10.69 -9.90
CA ASN A 209 -30.54 11.05 -11.30
C ASN A 209 -31.48 12.26 -11.59
N PRO A 210 -30.95 13.49 -11.80
CA PRO A 210 -31.73 14.63 -12.28
C PRO A 210 -31.82 14.78 -13.81
N LEU A 211 -31.30 13.85 -14.62
CA LEU A 211 -31.06 14.10 -16.06
C LEU A 211 -32.20 13.73 -17.03
N ARG A 212 -33.45 13.62 -16.57
CA ARG A 212 -34.61 13.33 -17.44
C ARG A 212 -35.49 14.55 -17.76
N SER A 213 -34.89 15.71 -18.03
CA SER A 213 -35.60 16.80 -18.73
C SER A 213 -34.69 17.44 -19.78
N GLY A 214 -35.15 17.38 -21.04
CA GLY A 214 -34.39 17.77 -22.23
C GLY A 214 -34.25 19.28 -22.39
N GLN A 215 -33.25 19.88 -21.75
CA GLN A 215 -32.83 21.23 -22.09
C GLN A 215 -31.72 21.22 -23.15
N ARG A 216 -32.06 21.75 -24.33
CA ARG A 216 -31.16 22.06 -25.44
C ARG A 216 -29.96 22.85 -24.93
N ARG A 217 -28.76 22.29 -25.05
CA ARG A 217 -27.50 22.97 -24.74
C ARG A 217 -27.20 24.00 -25.83
N THR A 218 -27.42 25.28 -25.53
CA THR A 218 -26.76 26.38 -26.23
C THR A 218 -25.32 26.47 -25.73
N SER A 219 -24.36 26.31 -26.62
CA SER A 219 -22.94 26.50 -26.37
C SER A 219 -22.62 27.97 -26.13
N ARG A 220 -22.78 28.44 -24.88
CA ARG A 220 -22.17 29.70 -24.44
C ARG A 220 -20.71 29.44 -24.06
N ARG A 221 -19.81 30.17 -24.72
CA ARG A 221 -18.41 30.32 -24.29
C ARG A 221 -18.38 30.67 -22.79
N PRO A 222 -17.48 30.08 -21.99
CA PRO A 222 -17.27 30.52 -20.62
C PRO A 222 -16.65 31.92 -20.65
N SER A 223 -17.45 32.93 -20.34
CA SER A 223 -16.95 34.23 -19.93
C SER A 223 -16.34 34.07 -18.55
N PHE A 224 -15.01 34.23 -18.45
CA PHE A 224 -14.33 34.36 -17.17
C PHE A 224 -14.67 35.75 -16.60
N ASP A 225 -15.86 35.89 -16.04
CA ASP A 225 -16.12 36.98 -15.10
C ASP A 225 -15.26 36.73 -13.86
N ARG A 226 -14.29 37.61 -13.64
CA ARG A 226 -13.40 37.66 -12.46
C ARG A 226 -14.13 38.00 -11.15
N SER A 227 -15.46 37.84 -11.11
CA SER A 227 -16.33 38.48 -10.13
C SER A 227 -17.46 37.58 -9.63
N ALA A 228 -17.39 36.26 -9.83
CA ALA A 228 -18.21 35.33 -9.07
C ALA A 228 -17.46 35.03 -7.76
N GLY A 229 -17.70 35.86 -6.73
CA GLY A 229 -17.11 35.69 -5.41
C GLY A 229 -17.28 34.24 -4.94
N ALA A 230 -16.16 33.53 -4.78
CA ALA A 230 -16.17 32.22 -4.18
C ALA A 230 -16.72 32.40 -2.76
N THR A 231 -18.00 32.06 -2.56
CA THR A 231 -18.64 32.11 -1.25
C THR A 231 -17.99 31.03 -0.40
N ILE A 232 -17.00 31.41 0.41
CA ILE A 232 -16.35 30.52 1.36
C ILE A 232 -17.42 30.03 2.34
N ASN A 233 -17.58 28.71 2.45
CA ASN A 233 -18.51 28.14 3.40
C ASN A 233 -17.98 28.37 4.82
N ARG A 234 -18.53 29.38 5.49
CA ARG A 234 -18.08 29.80 6.84
C ARG A 234 -18.24 28.68 7.88
N ALA A 235 -19.32 27.89 7.79
CA ALA A 235 -19.56 26.80 8.71
C ALA A 235 -18.47 25.72 8.58
N GLN A 236 -18.05 25.42 7.35
CA GLN A 236 -16.95 24.51 7.09
C GLN A 236 -15.63 25.04 7.65
N LEU A 237 -15.29 26.31 7.39
CA LEU A 237 -14.04 26.89 7.90
C LEU A 237 -14.00 26.88 9.44
N ALA A 238 -15.11 27.20 10.11
CA ALA A 238 -15.18 27.10 11.57
C ALA A 238 -15.05 25.65 12.08
N ALA A 239 -15.61 24.68 11.37
CA ALA A 239 -15.44 23.26 11.70
C ALA A 239 -13.97 22.84 11.54
N GLU A 240 -13.29 23.28 10.48
CA GLU A 240 -11.87 23.00 10.24
C GLU A 240 -10.97 23.61 11.32
N VAL A 241 -11.20 24.87 11.72
CA VAL A 241 -10.46 25.50 12.82
C VAL A 241 -10.68 24.75 14.14
N ARG A 242 -11.92 24.34 14.44
CA ARG A 242 -12.20 23.52 15.64
C ARG A 242 -11.49 22.17 15.58
N GLY A 243 -11.44 21.54 14.41
CA GLY A 243 -10.72 20.29 14.16
C GLY A 243 -9.22 20.45 14.43
N TYR A 244 -8.60 21.50 13.89
CA TYR A 244 -7.21 21.86 14.18
C TYR A 244 -6.98 22.06 15.69
N ASN A 245 -7.85 22.81 16.38
CA ASN A 245 -7.73 23.06 17.83
C ASN A 245 -7.89 21.77 18.66
N ALA A 246 -8.71 20.83 18.22
CA ALA A 246 -8.86 19.53 18.86
C ALA A 246 -7.60 18.68 18.65
N ALA A 247 -7.12 18.59 17.41
CA ALA A 247 -5.92 17.80 17.06
C ALA A 247 -4.66 18.33 17.76
N LEU A 248 -4.52 19.65 17.91
CA LEU A 248 -3.38 20.23 18.63
C LEU A 248 -3.41 19.88 20.13
N ARG A 249 -4.60 19.89 20.74
CA ARG A 249 -4.78 19.49 22.16
C ARG A 249 -4.55 18.00 22.36
N GLU A 250 -5.03 17.17 21.46
CA GLU A 250 -4.77 15.73 21.47
C GLU A 250 -3.27 15.45 21.36
N LEU A 251 -2.59 16.12 20.42
CA LEU A 251 -1.14 16.00 20.26
C LEU A 251 -0.38 16.47 21.51
N GLN A 252 -0.83 17.57 22.13
CA GLN A 252 -0.24 18.05 23.38
C GLN A 252 -0.36 17.01 24.50
N LEU A 253 -1.54 16.42 24.70
CA LEU A 253 -1.76 15.39 25.71
C LEU A 253 -0.92 14.14 25.42
N ALA A 254 -0.91 13.68 24.17
CA ALA A 254 -0.10 12.54 23.75
C ALA A 254 1.39 12.79 24.02
N VAL A 255 1.91 13.99 23.71
CA VAL A 255 3.30 14.36 24.00
C VAL A 255 3.56 14.42 25.50
N ILE A 256 2.60 14.85 26.34
CA ILE A 256 2.76 14.86 27.80
C ILE A 256 2.82 13.43 28.35
N GLU A 257 1.87 12.58 27.97
CA GLU A 257 1.73 11.19 28.43
C GLU A 257 2.84 10.26 27.94
N MET A 258 3.50 10.62 26.84
CA MET A 258 4.59 9.82 26.24
C MET A 258 5.73 9.57 27.22
N GLU A 259 6.18 8.32 27.32
CA GLU A 259 7.31 7.94 28.15
C GLU A 259 8.59 8.67 27.71
N GLU A 260 9.46 8.99 28.67
CA GLU A 260 10.73 9.67 28.36
C GLU A 260 11.66 8.82 27.49
N SER A 261 11.42 7.52 27.31
CA SER A 261 12.26 6.65 26.49
C SER A 261 11.82 6.52 25.02
N ASP A 262 10.62 7.00 24.66
CA ASP A 262 10.02 6.73 23.37
C ASP A 262 10.47 7.71 22.27
N VAL A 263 11.53 7.34 21.54
CA VAL A 263 12.05 8.16 20.42
C VAL A 263 11.14 8.10 19.20
N PHE A 264 10.49 6.96 18.95
CA PHE A 264 9.64 6.80 17.78
C PHE A 264 8.34 7.59 17.95
N GLY A 265 7.73 7.55 19.14
CA GLY A 265 6.59 8.38 19.49
C GLY A 265 6.89 9.88 19.32
N LEU A 266 8.07 10.34 19.71
CA LEU A 266 8.46 11.75 19.51
C LEU A 266 8.64 12.10 18.04
N ALA A 267 9.18 11.20 17.22
CA ALA A 267 9.31 11.42 15.78
C ALA A 267 7.94 11.52 15.10
N ASP A 268 7.01 10.63 15.47
CA ASP A 268 5.63 10.65 14.99
C ASP A 268 4.90 11.93 15.43
N ALA A 269 5.11 12.35 16.69
CA ALA A 269 4.54 13.60 17.20
C ALA A 269 5.06 14.83 16.45
N ALA A 270 6.37 14.86 16.12
CA ALA A 270 6.96 15.93 15.33
C ALA A 270 6.40 15.97 13.89
N GLU A 271 6.18 14.80 13.26
CA GLU A 271 5.56 14.73 11.94
C GLU A 271 4.10 15.19 11.97
N ARG A 272 3.33 14.79 12.99
CA ARG A 272 1.95 15.29 13.18
C ARG A 272 1.92 16.80 13.39
N LEU A 273 2.87 17.35 14.14
CA LEU A 273 2.99 18.78 14.36
C LEU A 273 3.24 19.54 13.06
N GLU A 274 4.11 19.04 12.19
CA GLU A 274 4.38 19.65 10.88
C GLU A 274 3.14 19.69 9.99
N ARG A 275 2.37 18.59 9.92
CA ARG A 275 1.09 18.56 9.18
C ARG A 275 0.09 19.57 9.74
N LEU A 276 0.03 19.72 11.07
CA LEU A 276 -0.84 20.72 11.71
C LEU A 276 -0.37 22.15 11.41
N GLU A 277 0.93 22.40 11.30
CA GLU A 277 1.45 23.71 10.91
C GLU A 277 1.15 24.06 9.45
N GLU A 278 1.25 23.10 8.53
CA GLU A 278 0.80 23.26 7.15
C GLU A 278 -0.70 23.58 7.09
N GLN A 279 -1.52 22.85 7.85
CA GLN A 279 -2.95 23.12 7.96
C GLN A 279 -3.22 24.51 8.53
N ARG A 280 -2.45 24.94 9.54
CA ARG A 280 -2.56 26.30 10.10
C ARG A 280 -2.20 27.36 9.06
N GLN A 281 -1.09 27.20 8.33
CA GLN A 281 -0.70 28.15 7.28
C GLN A 281 -1.81 28.28 6.22
N PHE A 282 -2.42 27.16 5.83
CA PHE A 282 -3.59 27.18 4.95
C PHE A 282 -4.75 27.97 5.57
N LEU A 283 -5.14 27.68 6.82
CA LEU A 283 -6.22 28.41 7.50
C LEU A 283 -5.92 29.91 7.65
N ASP A 284 -4.67 30.28 7.89
CA ASP A 284 -4.24 31.67 8.00
C ASP A 284 -4.32 32.40 6.65
N LEU A 285 -3.96 31.74 5.53
CA LEU A 285 -4.19 32.29 4.18
C LEU A 285 -5.68 32.52 3.90
N TYR A 286 -6.55 31.59 4.32
CA TYR A 286 -8.01 31.77 4.19
C TYR A 286 -8.51 32.95 5.03
N ARG A 287 -7.99 33.11 6.25
CA ARG A 287 -8.31 34.26 7.10
C ARG A 287 -7.85 35.59 6.52
N GLN A 288 -6.67 35.61 5.89
CA GLN A 288 -6.17 36.82 5.22
C GLN A 288 -7.05 37.22 4.03
N GLY A 289 -7.64 36.24 3.34
CA GLY A 289 -8.61 36.47 2.26
C GLY A 289 -9.99 36.96 2.73
N LEU A 290 -10.31 36.88 4.02
CA LEU A 290 -11.60 37.33 4.56
C LEU A 290 -11.63 38.85 4.84
N PRO A 291 -12.76 39.51 4.56
CA PRO A 291 -12.94 40.91 4.92
C PRO A 291 -12.84 41.10 6.44
N ALA A 292 -12.37 42.27 6.89
CA ALA A 292 -12.11 42.54 8.31
C ALA A 292 -13.33 42.30 9.21
N SER A 293 -14.54 42.57 8.70
CA SER A 293 -15.81 42.31 9.39
C SER A 293 -16.08 40.83 9.67
N GLU A 294 -15.48 39.92 8.89
CA GLU A 294 -15.71 38.47 9.02
C GLU A 294 -14.63 37.75 9.83
N ARG A 295 -13.44 38.35 9.99
CA ARG A 295 -12.33 37.73 10.72
C ARG A 295 -12.66 37.46 12.20
N GLY A 296 -13.41 38.37 12.84
CA GLY A 296 -13.75 38.26 14.25
C GLY A 296 -14.71 37.11 14.60
N TRP A 297 -15.34 36.47 13.61
CA TRP A 297 -16.24 35.35 13.85
C TRP A 297 -15.51 34.01 14.00
N LEU A 298 -14.30 33.88 13.44
CA LEU A 298 -13.54 32.66 13.54
C LEU A 298 -12.86 32.57 14.91
N PRO A 299 -12.97 31.43 15.62
CA PRO A 299 -12.22 31.24 16.85
C PRO A 299 -10.73 31.35 16.54
N GLU A 300 -9.93 31.95 17.42
CA GLU A 300 -8.48 32.05 17.22
C GLU A 300 -7.85 30.66 17.11
N SER A 301 -6.90 30.51 16.19
CA SER A 301 -6.11 29.29 16.10
C SER A 301 -4.97 29.41 17.12
N PRO A 302 -4.90 28.54 18.15
CA PRO A 302 -3.82 28.56 19.10
C PRO A 302 -2.49 28.27 18.38
N SER A 303 -1.44 28.94 18.86
CA SER A 303 -0.09 28.74 18.36
C SER A 303 0.38 27.30 18.63
N SER A 304 1.00 26.67 17.64
CA SER A 304 1.64 25.36 17.76
C SER A 304 2.95 25.39 18.57
N GLU A 305 3.44 26.58 18.91
CA GLU A 305 4.72 26.79 19.59
C GLU A 305 4.83 26.07 20.93
N LEU A 306 3.76 26.03 21.72
CA LEU A 306 3.77 25.34 23.01
C LEU A 306 4.03 23.84 22.83
N VAL A 307 3.35 23.21 21.87
CA VAL A 307 3.55 21.78 21.56
C VAL A 307 4.94 21.55 20.99
N ARG A 308 5.40 22.45 20.11
CA ARG A 308 6.75 22.43 19.55
C ARG A 308 7.83 22.46 20.64
N GLU A 309 7.70 23.38 21.60
CA GLU A 309 8.62 23.50 22.72
C GLU A 309 8.57 22.27 23.65
N LEU A 310 7.40 21.67 23.85
CA LEU A 310 7.29 20.42 24.61
C LEU A 310 8.04 19.26 23.92
N VAL A 311 7.82 19.06 22.62
CA VAL A 311 8.52 18.02 21.84
C VAL A 311 10.03 18.28 21.84
N ARG A 312 10.45 19.54 21.64
CA ARG A 312 11.86 19.95 21.68
C ARG A 312 12.50 19.63 23.03
N ARG A 313 11.90 20.05 24.14
CA ARG A 313 12.42 19.80 25.48
C ARG A 313 12.52 18.31 25.78
N LYS A 314 11.53 17.50 25.37
CA LYS A 314 11.60 16.03 25.51
C LYS A 314 12.74 15.44 24.67
N ALA A 315 12.88 15.84 23.42
CA ALA A 315 13.98 15.38 22.54
C ALA A 315 15.36 15.75 23.11
N GLU A 316 15.53 16.95 23.66
CA GLU A 316 16.78 17.38 24.30
C GLU A 316 17.09 16.57 25.58
N ARG A 317 16.08 16.27 26.41
CA ARG A 317 16.25 15.40 27.60
C ARG A 317 16.69 14.00 27.18
N LEU A 318 16.02 13.42 26.19
CA LEU A 318 16.36 12.10 25.63
C LEU A 318 17.78 12.06 25.06
N THR A 319 18.20 13.12 24.38
CA THR A 319 19.54 13.23 23.81
C THR A 319 20.60 13.21 24.93
N LYS A 320 20.32 13.85 26.07
CA LYS A 320 21.21 13.84 27.25
C LYS A 320 21.24 12.49 27.97
N GLN A 321 20.12 11.77 28.00
CA GLN A 321 20.01 10.46 28.63
C GLN A 321 20.58 9.32 27.76
N THR A 322 20.63 9.50 26.44
CA THR A 322 21.09 8.46 25.51
C THR A 322 22.61 8.25 25.61
N PRO A 323 23.09 7.03 25.92
CA PRO A 323 24.51 6.77 26.06
C PRO A 323 25.26 6.95 24.72
N PRO A 324 26.54 7.34 24.74
CA PRO A 324 27.32 7.65 23.52
C PRO A 324 27.50 6.45 22.57
N ARG A 325 27.21 5.22 23.03
CA ARG A 325 27.26 4.00 22.22
C ARG A 325 26.07 3.90 21.24
N GLU A 326 24.94 4.54 21.52
CA GLU A 326 23.74 4.54 20.66
C GLU A 326 23.77 5.68 19.63
N LYS A 327 24.80 5.69 18.77
CA LYS A 327 25.03 6.77 17.80
C LYS A 327 23.84 7.02 16.85
N SER A 328 23.12 5.97 16.45
CA SER A 328 21.96 6.09 15.55
C SER A 328 20.79 6.84 16.21
N ARG A 329 20.45 6.48 17.45
CA ARG A 329 19.38 7.11 18.22
C ARG A 329 19.67 8.58 18.50
N ARG A 330 20.91 8.89 18.89
CA ARG A 330 21.36 10.26 19.10
C ARG A 330 21.26 11.10 17.82
N ARG A 331 21.70 10.57 16.67
CA ARG A 331 21.56 11.24 15.37
C ARG A 331 20.09 11.48 15.00
N ALA A 332 19.20 10.55 15.30
CA ALA A 332 17.77 10.73 15.05
C ALA A 332 17.19 11.89 15.87
N LEU A 333 17.55 12.00 17.15
CA LEU A 333 17.12 13.10 18.02
C LEU A 333 17.75 14.45 17.62
N GLU A 334 19.02 14.46 17.21
CA GLU A 334 19.69 15.65 16.67
C GLU A 334 19.01 16.13 15.38
N ASN A 335 18.65 15.20 14.48
CA ASN A 335 17.88 15.52 13.28
C ASN A 335 16.48 16.06 13.61
N LEU A 336 15.81 15.47 14.60
CA LEU A 336 14.48 15.90 15.05
C LEU A 336 14.54 17.32 15.63
N THR A 337 15.49 17.61 16.51
CA THR A 337 15.67 18.96 17.08
C THR A 337 16.00 19.99 16.00
N ALA A 338 16.86 19.65 15.03
CA ALA A 338 17.13 20.50 13.89
C ALA A 338 15.88 20.75 13.02
N ARG A 339 15.03 19.73 12.83
CA ARG A 339 13.75 19.86 12.11
C ARG A 339 12.80 20.81 12.82
N LEU A 340 12.63 20.67 14.14
CA LEU A 340 11.79 21.58 14.94
C LEU A 340 12.30 23.02 14.91
N ALA A 341 13.62 23.23 14.91
CA ALA A 341 14.19 24.57 14.78
C ALA A 341 13.89 25.22 13.42
N ARG A 342 13.85 24.43 12.33
CA ARG A 342 13.45 24.94 11.00
C ARG A 342 11.99 25.35 10.97
N LEU A 343 11.11 24.56 11.57
CA LEU A 343 9.68 24.87 11.69
C LEU A 343 9.47 26.18 12.49
N ALA A 344 10.27 26.41 13.54
CA ALA A 344 10.26 27.67 14.27
C ALA A 344 10.61 28.88 13.40
N GLY A 345 11.65 28.78 12.56
CA GLY A 345 12.02 29.86 11.65
C GLY A 345 11.00 30.12 10.52
N GLN A 346 10.10 29.19 10.24
CA GLN A 346 9.02 29.39 9.26
C GLN A 346 7.82 30.12 9.85
N SER A 347 7.51 29.96 11.13
CA SER A 347 6.37 30.63 11.78
C SER A 347 6.58 32.12 12.05
N GLU A 348 7.84 32.59 12.01
CA GLU A 348 8.17 34.01 12.23
C GLU A 348 8.10 34.87 10.96
N ARG A 349 7.85 34.27 9.78
CA ARG A 349 7.78 34.97 8.49
C ARG A 349 6.34 35.25 8.09
#